data_AF-A0A0T5NVV1-F1
#
_entry.id   AF-A0A0T5NVV1-F1
#
_cell.length_a   1.000
_cell.length_b   1.000
_cell.length_c   1.000
_cell.angle_alpha   90.00
_cell.angle_beta   90.00
_cell.angle_gamma   90.00
#
_symmetry.space_group_name_H-M   'P 1'
#
loop_
_entity.id
_entity.type
_entity.pdbx_description
1 polymer ?
#
loop_
_entity_poly.entity_id
_entity_poly.type
_entity_poly.pdbx_seq_one_letter_code
_entity_poly.pdbx_strand_id
1 'polypeptide(L)'
;MNVARVVMIAVPLGIVLIYFVMQSLTVGVAAHRDLVEDGKLMEDIRKRQLPGLYDVIETGFPDEYAEHVDEIEEIALDTDVARHDLGPELMAESDSFVAALRAENAEHVRNAGRDPLLEIQRAQLVLLKGLSDAPALCLHVAKGGLSGLSRVELSQIEPDVHGRWLTAQFKAMAVGRDAPETFEKPSENDWRIFLQGWREAEGEMTPAMEAYLWSNEEDPGLYCEGAIGFARRLIADTTPSGLRILADYTASLAR
;
A
#
# COMPACT_ATOMS: atom_id res chain seq x y z
N MET A 1 -25.36 4.97 -21.40
CA MET A 1 -24.60 4.81 -20.15
C MET A 1 -24.86 3.41 -19.60
N ASN A 2 -23.87 2.53 -19.64
CA ASN A 2 -24.02 1.11 -19.36
C ASN A 2 -24.08 0.84 -17.85
N VAL A 3 -25.29 0.57 -17.34
CA VAL A 3 -25.59 0.09 -15.97
C VAL A 3 -24.73 -1.13 -15.58
N ALA A 4 -24.29 -1.93 -16.56
CA ALA A 4 -23.42 -3.09 -16.35
C ALA A 4 -22.01 -2.77 -15.79
N ARG A 5 -21.47 -1.55 -15.99
CA ARG A 5 -20.17 -1.17 -15.39
C ARG A 5 -20.31 -0.72 -13.94
N VAL A 6 -21.44 -0.13 -13.56
CA VAL A 6 -21.73 0.26 -12.17
C VAL A 6 -22.01 -0.98 -11.31
N VAL A 7 -22.60 -2.02 -11.89
CA VAL A 7 -22.90 -3.28 -11.17
C VAL A 7 -21.65 -4.11 -10.90
N MET A 8 -20.59 -4.08 -11.72
CA MET A 8 -19.36 -4.85 -11.47
C MET A 8 -18.43 -4.23 -10.41
N ILE A 9 -18.51 -2.91 -10.16
CA ILE A 9 -17.70 -2.22 -9.15
C ILE A 9 -18.21 -2.51 -7.72
N ALA A 10 -19.48 -2.90 -7.58
CA ALA A 10 -20.10 -3.20 -6.28
C ALA A 10 -19.95 -4.66 -5.82
N VAL A 11 -19.39 -5.57 -6.64
CA VAL A 11 -19.44 -7.01 -6.36
C VAL A 11 -18.42 -7.49 -5.31
N PRO A 12 -17.16 -7.01 -5.24
CA PRO A 12 -16.25 -7.50 -4.19
C PRO A 12 -16.66 -7.02 -2.80
N LEU A 13 -17.04 -5.74 -2.67
CA LEU A 13 -17.52 -5.14 -1.41
C LEU A 13 -18.95 -5.58 -1.04
N GLY A 14 -19.82 -5.76 -2.05
CA GLY A 14 -21.21 -6.17 -1.85
C GLY A 14 -21.35 -7.63 -1.39
N ILE A 15 -20.41 -8.51 -1.72
CA ILE A 15 -20.44 -9.91 -1.24
C ILE A 15 -20.11 -10.00 0.26
N VAL A 16 -19.26 -9.11 0.80
CA VAL A 16 -19.01 -9.01 2.26
C VAL A 16 -20.29 -8.62 2.97
N LEU A 17 -20.93 -7.56 2.50
CA LEU A 17 -22.20 -7.08 3.03
C LEU A 17 -23.27 -8.17 2.92
N ILE A 18 -23.42 -8.84 1.78
CA ILE A 18 -24.46 -9.85 1.60
C ILE A 18 -24.17 -11.14 2.36
N TYR A 19 -22.91 -11.60 2.50
CA TYR A 19 -22.60 -12.84 3.23
C TYR A 19 -22.60 -12.63 4.74
N PHE A 20 -22.06 -11.52 5.25
CA PHE A 20 -22.11 -11.18 6.66
C PHE A 20 -23.53 -10.77 7.09
N VAL A 21 -24.28 -10.04 6.25
CA VAL A 21 -25.72 -9.77 6.47
C VAL A 21 -26.53 -11.05 6.32
N MET A 22 -26.25 -11.95 5.36
CA MET A 22 -26.95 -13.24 5.30
C MET A 22 -26.63 -14.12 6.51
N GLN A 23 -25.38 -14.21 6.96
CA GLN A 23 -25.05 -14.96 8.17
C GLN A 23 -25.57 -14.28 9.45
N SER A 24 -25.50 -12.96 9.55
CA SER A 24 -26.03 -12.23 10.72
C SER A 24 -27.56 -12.21 10.75
N LEU A 25 -28.25 -12.33 9.61
CA LEU A 25 -29.71 -12.49 9.52
C LEU A 25 -30.19 -13.94 9.66
N THR A 26 -29.38 -14.94 9.31
CA THR A 26 -29.81 -16.36 9.29
C THR A 26 -29.25 -17.20 10.44
N VAL A 27 -28.17 -16.79 11.08
CA VAL A 27 -27.49 -17.56 12.12
C VAL A 27 -27.69 -16.88 13.49
N GLY A 28 -28.12 -17.66 14.48
CA GLY A 28 -28.36 -17.16 15.85
C GLY A 28 -27.06 -16.68 16.51
N VAL A 29 -27.17 -15.89 17.59
CA VAL A 29 -26.04 -15.34 18.36
C VAL A 29 -24.97 -16.41 18.67
N ALA A 30 -25.39 -17.65 18.95
CA ALA A 30 -24.50 -18.77 19.25
C ALA A 30 -23.53 -19.11 18.10
N ALA A 31 -24.00 -19.15 16.86
CA ALA A 31 -23.12 -19.51 15.74
C ALA A 31 -22.22 -18.37 15.28
N HIS A 32 -22.58 -17.11 15.60
CA HIS A 32 -21.69 -15.98 15.37
C HIS A 32 -20.54 -15.99 16.38
N ARG A 33 -20.85 -16.30 17.65
CA ARG A 33 -19.87 -16.54 18.69
C ARG A 33 -18.94 -17.72 18.34
N ASP A 34 -19.47 -18.81 17.80
CA ASP A 34 -18.67 -19.95 17.34
C ASP A 34 -17.69 -19.56 16.20
N LEU A 35 -18.05 -18.62 15.32
CA LEU A 35 -17.15 -18.14 14.24
C LEU A 35 -15.98 -17.29 14.77
N VAL A 36 -16.23 -16.54 15.85
CA VAL A 36 -15.23 -15.77 16.58
C VAL A 36 -14.31 -16.72 17.35
N GLU A 37 -14.88 -17.58 18.18
CA GLU A 37 -14.13 -18.53 19.04
C GLU A 37 -13.32 -19.57 18.25
N ASP A 38 -13.74 -19.93 17.02
CA ASP A 38 -12.99 -20.83 16.12
C ASP A 38 -11.86 -20.12 15.32
N GLY A 39 -11.68 -18.80 15.45
CA GLY A 39 -10.68 -18.02 14.69
C GLY A 39 -11.00 -17.84 13.20
N LYS A 40 -12.20 -18.26 12.75
CA LYS A 40 -12.63 -18.17 11.34
C LYS A 40 -12.88 -16.73 10.90
N LEU A 41 -13.23 -15.85 11.84
CA LEU A 41 -13.43 -14.43 11.55
C LEU A 41 -12.18 -13.78 10.95
N MET A 42 -11.02 -13.97 11.59
CA MET A 42 -9.76 -13.44 11.09
C MET A 42 -9.32 -14.10 9.79
N GLU A 43 -9.59 -15.40 9.60
CA GLU A 43 -9.34 -16.06 8.32
C GLU A 43 -10.16 -15.43 7.18
N ASP A 44 -11.43 -15.09 7.44
CA ASP A 44 -12.30 -14.42 6.47
C ASP A 44 -11.88 -12.97 6.20
N ILE A 45 -11.44 -12.23 7.23
CA ILE A 45 -10.87 -10.88 7.08
C ILE A 45 -9.61 -10.97 6.22
N ARG A 46 -8.66 -11.86 6.54
CA ARG A 46 -7.40 -12.07 5.80
C ARG A 46 -7.64 -12.42 4.32
N LYS A 47 -8.57 -13.33 4.03
CA LYS A 47 -8.89 -13.74 2.64
C LYS A 47 -9.48 -12.63 1.78
N ARG A 48 -10.17 -11.68 2.40
CA ARG A 48 -10.90 -10.60 1.71
C ARG A 48 -10.09 -9.31 1.65
N GLN A 49 -9.17 -9.16 2.59
CA GLN A 49 -8.13 -8.15 2.61
C GLN A 49 -7.06 -8.45 1.55
N LEU A 50 -6.09 -7.55 1.48
CA LEU A 50 -5.00 -7.62 0.53
C LEU A 50 -4.14 -8.88 0.77
N PRO A 51 -4.00 -9.79 -0.23
CA PRO A 51 -3.31 -11.07 -0.03
C PRO A 51 -1.89 -10.89 0.50
N GLY A 52 -1.55 -11.63 1.57
CA GLY A 52 -0.21 -11.64 2.19
C GLY A 52 0.12 -10.46 3.11
N LEU A 53 -0.75 -9.44 3.21
CA LEU A 53 -0.53 -8.29 4.09
C LEU A 53 -0.50 -8.72 5.56
N TYR A 54 -1.56 -9.38 6.02
CA TYR A 54 -1.68 -9.80 7.41
C TYR A 54 -0.68 -10.87 7.82
N ASP A 55 -0.22 -11.71 6.88
CA ASP A 55 0.84 -12.69 7.19
C ASP A 55 2.18 -11.99 7.49
N VAL A 56 2.46 -10.88 6.79
CA VAL A 56 3.62 -10.03 7.08
C VAL A 56 3.45 -9.27 8.38
N ILE A 57 2.25 -8.75 8.65
CA ILE A 57 1.97 -8.03 9.90
C ILE A 57 2.10 -8.98 11.09
N GLU A 58 1.49 -10.16 11.05
CA GLU A 58 1.61 -11.18 12.08
C GLU A 58 3.07 -11.59 12.34
N THR A 59 3.89 -11.69 11.28
CA THR A 59 5.30 -12.06 11.41
C THR A 59 6.17 -10.91 11.94
N GLY A 60 5.93 -9.68 11.46
CA GLY A 60 6.77 -8.52 11.73
C GLY A 60 6.32 -7.69 12.93
N PHE A 61 5.06 -7.78 13.32
CA PHE A 61 4.40 -6.98 14.37
C PHE A 61 3.46 -7.91 15.16
N PRO A 62 3.99 -8.98 15.79
CA PRO A 62 3.15 -10.03 16.37
C PRO A 62 2.32 -9.53 17.56
N ASP A 63 2.86 -8.60 18.35
CA ASP A 63 2.17 -8.05 19.52
C ASP A 63 1.03 -7.13 19.08
N GLU A 64 1.29 -6.21 18.14
CA GLU A 64 0.28 -5.32 17.58
C GLU A 64 -0.78 -6.09 16.78
N TYR A 65 -0.39 -7.17 16.09
CA TYR A 65 -1.34 -8.06 15.42
C TYR A 65 -2.25 -8.79 16.43
N ALA A 66 -1.70 -9.27 17.54
CA ALA A 66 -2.49 -9.95 18.57
C ALA A 66 -3.51 -8.99 19.21
N GLU A 67 -3.10 -7.76 19.53
CA GLU A 67 -4.01 -6.71 20.03
C GLU A 67 -5.13 -6.42 19.01
N HIS A 68 -4.79 -6.30 17.73
CA HIS A 68 -5.80 -6.09 16.69
C HIS A 68 -6.80 -7.26 16.56
N VAL A 69 -6.33 -8.51 16.73
CA VAL A 69 -7.23 -9.67 16.75
C VAL A 69 -8.21 -9.55 17.91
N ASP A 70 -7.73 -9.23 19.11
CA ASP A 70 -8.57 -9.05 20.30
C ASP A 70 -9.62 -7.94 20.09
N GLU A 71 -9.24 -6.80 19.49
CA GLU A 71 -10.16 -5.69 19.16
C GLU A 71 -11.24 -6.12 18.15
N ILE A 72 -10.86 -6.87 17.11
CA ILE A 72 -11.79 -7.41 16.13
C ILE A 72 -12.79 -8.39 16.78
N GLU A 73 -12.32 -9.22 17.71
CA GLU A 73 -13.18 -10.13 18.46
C GLU A 73 -14.14 -9.37 19.40
N GLU A 74 -13.68 -8.30 20.05
CA GLU A 74 -14.52 -7.44 20.89
C GLU A 74 -15.67 -6.81 20.08
N ILE A 75 -15.35 -6.19 18.93
CA ILE A 75 -16.35 -5.62 18.02
C ILE A 75 -17.34 -6.70 17.55
N ALA A 76 -16.85 -7.89 17.18
CA ALA A 76 -17.68 -8.99 16.71
C ALA A 76 -18.66 -9.52 17.77
N LEU A 77 -18.30 -9.40 19.05
CA LEU A 77 -19.10 -9.86 20.18
C LEU A 77 -19.96 -8.74 20.80
N ASP A 78 -19.80 -7.49 20.37
CA ASP A 78 -20.56 -6.36 20.87
C ASP A 78 -22.04 -6.47 20.50
N THR A 79 -22.89 -6.48 21.52
CA THR A 79 -24.35 -6.55 21.37
C THR A 79 -25.00 -5.20 21.11
N ASP A 80 -24.27 -4.11 21.35
CA ASP A 80 -24.74 -2.74 21.15
C ASP A 80 -24.59 -2.29 19.67
N VAL A 81 -23.67 -2.92 18.92
CA VAL A 81 -23.55 -2.75 17.47
C VAL A 81 -24.68 -3.49 16.77
N ALA A 82 -25.42 -2.77 15.92
CA ALA A 82 -26.46 -3.41 15.14
C ALA A 82 -25.83 -4.39 14.12
N ARG A 83 -26.36 -5.61 14.02
CA ARG A 83 -25.81 -6.68 13.14
C ARG A 83 -25.55 -6.32 11.68
N HIS A 84 -26.21 -5.27 11.17
CA HIS A 84 -26.01 -4.80 9.79
C HIS A 84 -24.82 -3.85 9.65
N ASP A 85 -24.41 -3.21 10.74
CA ASP A 85 -23.28 -2.28 10.82
C ASP A 85 -21.96 -2.99 11.17
N LEU A 86 -22.05 -4.22 11.70
CA LEU A 86 -20.90 -4.99 12.14
C LEU A 86 -19.83 -5.22 11.06
N GLY A 87 -20.25 -5.60 9.85
CA GLY A 87 -19.31 -5.80 8.73
C GLY A 87 -18.53 -4.52 8.37
N PRO A 88 -19.22 -3.39 8.12
CA PRO A 88 -18.58 -2.08 7.94
C PRO A 88 -17.64 -1.66 9.07
N GLU A 89 -18.02 -1.93 10.33
CA GLU A 89 -17.23 -1.56 11.51
C GLU A 89 -15.94 -2.37 11.62
N LEU A 90 -16.02 -3.69 11.45
CA LEU A 90 -14.84 -4.57 11.39
C LEU A 90 -13.85 -4.17 10.29
N MET A 91 -14.37 -3.81 9.10
CA MET A 91 -13.52 -3.35 8.00
C MET A 91 -12.89 -1.98 8.29
N ALA A 92 -13.62 -1.07 8.94
CA ALA A 92 -13.10 0.22 9.32
C ALA A 92 -11.99 0.10 10.38
N GLU A 93 -12.15 -0.81 11.34
CA GLU A 93 -11.12 -1.11 12.34
C GLU A 93 -9.87 -1.69 11.67
N SER A 94 -10.02 -2.71 10.83
CA SER A 94 -8.90 -3.27 10.04
C SER A 94 -8.15 -2.22 9.21
N ASP A 95 -8.88 -1.33 8.51
CA ASP A 95 -8.26 -0.25 7.73
C ASP A 95 -7.52 0.75 8.64
N SER A 96 -8.09 1.06 9.81
CA SER A 96 -7.52 1.97 10.81
C SER A 96 -6.23 1.40 11.40
N PHE A 97 -6.24 0.14 11.83
CA PHE A 97 -5.09 -0.59 12.34
C PHE A 97 -3.93 -0.57 11.35
N VAL A 98 -4.17 -0.95 10.09
CA VAL A 98 -3.13 -0.95 9.05
C VAL A 98 -2.57 0.46 8.83
N ALA A 99 -3.43 1.49 8.83
CA ALA A 99 -2.99 2.87 8.65
C ALA A 99 -2.14 3.37 9.84
N ALA A 100 -2.57 3.07 11.07
CA ALA A 100 -1.88 3.46 12.30
C ALA A 100 -0.52 2.77 12.41
N LEU A 101 -0.48 1.43 12.28
CA LEU A 101 0.74 0.64 12.36
C LEU A 101 1.77 1.10 11.31
N ARG A 102 1.31 1.41 10.09
CA ARG A 102 2.16 1.96 9.04
C ARG A 102 2.71 3.33 9.41
N ALA A 103 1.88 4.23 9.96
CA ALA A 103 2.30 5.59 10.31
C ALA A 103 3.34 5.58 11.44
N GLU A 104 3.15 4.74 12.46
CA GLU A 104 4.08 4.59 13.59
C GLU A 104 5.42 4.02 13.16
N ASN A 105 5.43 3.10 12.21
CA ASN A 105 6.65 2.40 11.78
C ASN A 105 7.29 2.99 10.50
N ALA A 106 6.69 4.03 9.90
CA ALA A 106 7.15 4.62 8.65
C ALA A 106 8.61 5.10 8.72
N GLU A 107 9.09 5.54 9.88
CA GLU A 107 10.47 5.98 10.05
C GLU A 107 11.50 4.85 9.88
N HIS A 108 11.12 3.61 10.13
CA HIS A 108 12.00 2.45 10.03
C HIS A 108 12.26 2.04 8.57
N VAL A 109 11.41 2.43 7.61
CA VAL A 109 11.58 2.09 6.19
C VAL A 109 12.96 2.48 5.67
N ARG A 110 13.45 3.67 6.04
CA ARG A 110 14.78 4.15 5.63
C ARG A 110 15.90 3.17 5.97
N ASN A 111 15.73 2.38 7.04
CA ASN A 111 16.77 1.53 7.59
C ASN A 111 16.69 0.07 7.12
N ALA A 112 15.74 -0.28 6.25
CA ALA A 112 15.42 -1.66 5.89
C ALA A 112 16.48 -2.42 5.06
N GLY A 113 17.59 -1.77 4.72
CA GLY A 113 18.58 -2.33 3.80
C GLY A 113 18.13 -2.30 2.33
N ARG A 114 19.07 -2.60 1.42
CA ARG A 114 18.85 -2.44 -0.03
C ARG A 114 17.67 -3.25 -0.56
N ASP A 115 17.57 -4.53 -0.22
CA ASP A 115 16.64 -5.45 -0.88
C ASP A 115 15.16 -5.14 -0.56
N PRO A 116 14.76 -4.90 0.71
CA PRO A 116 13.40 -4.46 1.02
C PRO A 116 13.03 -3.12 0.37
N LEU A 117 13.97 -2.16 0.36
CA LEU A 117 13.78 -0.87 -0.31
C LEU A 117 13.55 -1.03 -1.82
N LEU A 118 14.31 -1.91 -2.48
CA LEU A 118 14.11 -2.23 -3.90
C LEU A 118 12.76 -2.89 -4.15
N GLU A 119 12.27 -3.74 -3.25
CA GLU A 119 10.96 -4.37 -3.43
C GLU A 119 9.83 -3.35 -3.35
N ILE A 120 9.93 -2.34 -2.47
CA ILE A 120 8.98 -1.22 -2.46
C ILE A 120 8.99 -0.50 -3.81
N GLN A 121 10.17 -0.15 -4.33
CA GLN A 121 10.29 0.55 -5.61
C GLN A 121 9.77 -0.29 -6.79
N ARG A 122 10.00 -1.61 -6.78
CA ARG A 122 9.45 -2.52 -7.79
C ARG A 122 7.93 -2.60 -7.72
N ALA A 123 7.36 -2.70 -6.52
CA ALA A 123 5.92 -2.69 -6.33
C ALA A 123 5.31 -1.35 -6.78
N GLN A 124 5.94 -0.23 -6.44
CA GLN A 124 5.54 1.10 -6.91
C GLN A 124 5.62 1.20 -8.44
N LEU A 125 6.67 0.68 -9.07
CA LEU A 125 6.80 0.68 -10.53
C LEU A 125 5.68 -0.11 -11.21
N VAL A 126 5.29 -1.27 -10.65
CA VAL A 126 4.16 -2.07 -11.15
C VAL A 126 2.86 -1.26 -11.02
N LEU A 127 2.64 -0.64 -9.87
CA LEU A 127 1.48 0.21 -9.61
C LEU A 127 1.39 1.39 -10.59
N LEU A 128 2.46 2.17 -10.75
CA LEU A 128 2.49 3.30 -11.68
C LEU A 128 2.24 2.88 -13.13
N LYS A 129 2.81 1.74 -13.56
CA LYS A 129 2.54 1.20 -14.91
C LYS A 129 1.09 0.78 -15.09
N GLY A 130 0.49 0.12 -14.08
CA GLY A 130 -0.92 -0.27 -14.11
C GLY A 130 -1.86 0.94 -14.20
N LEU A 131 -1.41 2.10 -13.70
CA LEU A 131 -2.16 3.36 -13.74
C LEU A 131 -1.86 4.24 -14.96
N SER A 132 -1.03 3.79 -15.90
CA SER A 132 -0.65 4.59 -17.07
C SER A 132 -1.83 5.00 -17.96
N ASP A 133 -2.89 4.17 -18.02
CA ASP A 133 -4.15 4.48 -18.71
C ASP A 133 -5.10 5.39 -17.91
N ALA A 134 -4.73 5.76 -16.67
CA ALA A 134 -5.44 6.69 -15.80
C ALA A 134 -4.50 7.80 -15.27
N PRO A 135 -4.06 8.74 -16.14
CA PRO A 135 -2.95 9.66 -15.83
C PRO A 135 -3.14 10.51 -14.57
N ALA A 136 -4.36 10.97 -14.29
CA ALA A 136 -4.65 11.75 -13.08
C ALA A 136 -4.45 10.91 -11.79
N LEU A 137 -4.90 9.65 -11.80
CA LEU A 137 -4.71 8.74 -10.68
C LEU A 137 -3.24 8.34 -10.55
N CYS A 138 -2.55 8.11 -11.67
CA CYS A 138 -1.11 7.86 -11.66
C CYS A 138 -0.33 9.03 -11.05
N LEU A 139 -0.64 10.28 -11.41
CA LEU A 139 -0.01 11.47 -10.82
C LEU A 139 -0.24 11.54 -9.32
N HIS A 140 -1.47 11.29 -8.85
CA HIS A 140 -1.79 11.29 -7.42
C HIS A 140 -0.93 10.26 -6.67
N VAL A 141 -0.85 9.05 -7.21
CA VAL A 141 -0.03 7.96 -6.65
C VAL A 141 1.46 8.23 -6.73
N ALA A 142 1.95 8.80 -7.83
CA ALA A 142 3.35 9.13 -8.01
C ALA A 142 3.83 10.20 -7.01
N LYS A 143 2.97 11.16 -6.65
CA LYS A 143 3.29 12.22 -5.69
C LYS A 143 3.16 11.81 -4.23
N GLY A 144 2.08 11.12 -3.88
CA GLY A 144 1.67 10.91 -2.48
C GLY A 144 1.52 9.46 -2.06
N GLY A 145 1.87 8.51 -2.93
CA GLY A 145 1.58 7.10 -2.69
C GLY A 145 0.06 6.85 -2.62
N LEU A 146 -0.34 5.83 -1.86
CA LEU A 146 -1.77 5.48 -1.71
C LEU A 146 -2.45 6.18 -0.51
N SER A 147 -1.68 6.81 0.38
CA SER A 147 -2.15 7.37 1.67
C SER A 147 -3.24 8.44 1.54
N GLY A 148 -3.34 9.11 0.39
CA GLY A 148 -4.28 10.22 0.15
C GLY A 148 -5.43 9.89 -0.80
N LEU A 149 -5.54 8.64 -1.25
CA LEU A 149 -6.58 8.25 -2.19
C LEU A 149 -7.93 8.05 -1.50
N SER A 150 -8.98 8.53 -2.13
CA SER A 150 -10.35 8.19 -1.75
C SER A 150 -10.64 6.70 -1.98
N ARG A 151 -11.68 6.18 -1.31
CA ARG A 151 -12.15 4.80 -1.57
C ARG A 151 -12.47 4.53 -3.05
N VAL A 152 -12.94 5.55 -3.78
CA VAL A 152 -13.24 5.45 -5.22
C VAL A 152 -11.95 5.35 -6.04
N GLU A 153 -10.91 6.09 -5.67
CA GLU A 153 -9.59 5.99 -6.32
C GLU A 153 -8.92 4.65 -6.01
N LEU A 154 -8.95 4.21 -4.75
CA LEU A 154 -8.42 2.89 -4.35
C LEU A 154 -9.14 1.75 -5.08
N SER A 155 -10.45 1.87 -5.33
CA SER A 155 -11.22 0.84 -6.07
C SER A 155 -10.81 0.69 -7.54
N GLN A 156 -10.08 1.66 -8.09
CA GLN A 156 -9.54 1.61 -9.45
C GLN A 156 -8.17 0.92 -9.52
N ILE A 157 -7.58 0.58 -8.37
CA ILE A 157 -6.31 -0.13 -8.27
C ILE A 157 -6.60 -1.62 -8.08
N GLU A 158 -5.92 -2.46 -8.85
CA GLU A 158 -6.02 -3.92 -8.69
C GLU A 158 -5.61 -4.33 -7.26
N PRO A 159 -6.45 -5.10 -6.53
CA PRO A 159 -6.16 -5.47 -5.15
C PRO A 159 -4.80 -6.16 -4.96
N ASP A 160 -4.38 -7.01 -5.89
CA ASP A 160 -3.07 -7.69 -5.82
C ASP A 160 -1.89 -6.70 -5.90
N VAL A 161 -2.03 -5.64 -6.71
CA VAL A 161 -1.01 -4.61 -6.87
C VAL A 161 -0.92 -3.73 -5.62
N HIS A 162 -2.07 -3.33 -5.09
CA HIS A 162 -2.16 -2.60 -3.82
C HIS A 162 -1.54 -3.44 -2.68
N GLY A 163 -1.95 -4.71 -2.57
CA GLY A 163 -1.49 -5.62 -1.54
C GLY A 163 0.00 -5.85 -1.58
N ARG A 164 0.56 -6.07 -2.77
CA ARG A 164 2.01 -6.19 -2.94
C ARG A 164 2.77 -4.95 -2.45
N TRP A 165 2.27 -3.75 -2.74
CA TRP A 165 2.92 -2.51 -2.34
C TRP A 165 2.88 -2.30 -0.81
N LEU A 166 1.74 -2.52 -0.17
CA LEU A 166 1.64 -2.46 1.30
C LEU A 166 2.48 -3.55 1.97
N THR A 167 2.42 -4.77 1.46
CA THR A 167 3.23 -5.91 1.95
C THR A 167 4.73 -5.59 1.92
N ALA A 168 5.21 -4.99 0.82
CA ALA A 168 6.61 -4.58 0.70
C ALA A 168 7.00 -3.50 1.73
N GLN A 169 6.10 -2.56 2.02
CA GLN A 169 6.33 -1.54 3.05
C GLN A 169 6.41 -2.14 4.44
N PHE A 170 5.45 -2.96 4.86
CA PHE A 170 5.49 -3.58 6.19
C PHE A 170 6.71 -4.48 6.37
N LYS A 171 7.12 -5.24 5.34
CA LYS A 171 8.37 -6.00 5.38
C LYS A 171 9.58 -5.08 5.60
N ALA A 172 9.64 -3.95 4.90
CA ALA A 172 10.75 -3.00 5.07
C ALA A 172 10.72 -2.35 6.46
N MET A 173 9.55 -1.99 6.98
CA MET A 173 9.40 -1.45 8.32
C MET A 173 9.91 -2.42 9.38
N ALA A 174 9.47 -3.67 9.34
CA ALA A 174 9.91 -4.70 10.29
C ALA A 174 11.43 -4.94 10.20
N VAL A 175 11.97 -5.13 8.99
CA VAL A 175 13.42 -5.31 8.80
C VAL A 175 14.21 -4.08 9.27
N GLY A 176 13.74 -2.87 8.97
CA GLY A 176 14.41 -1.64 9.36
C GLY A 176 14.33 -1.32 10.86
N ARG A 177 13.33 -1.88 11.56
CA ARG A 177 13.24 -1.84 13.03
C ARG A 177 14.19 -2.86 13.66
N ASP A 178 14.17 -4.09 13.17
CA ASP A 178 14.84 -5.23 13.82
C ASP A 178 16.33 -5.35 13.46
N ALA A 179 16.70 -4.96 12.25
CA ALA A 179 18.06 -5.02 11.71
C ALA A 179 18.40 -3.73 10.95
N PRO A 180 18.46 -2.56 11.64
CA PRO A 180 18.62 -1.27 10.99
C PRO A 180 19.97 -1.13 10.28
N GLU A 181 19.95 -0.80 8.99
CA GLU A 181 21.10 -0.30 8.24
C GLU A 181 21.11 1.23 8.26
N THR A 182 22.26 1.84 8.56
CA THR A 182 22.40 3.30 8.59
C THR A 182 22.87 3.83 7.25
N PHE A 183 22.09 4.73 6.66
CA PHE A 183 22.45 5.44 5.43
C PHE A 183 22.67 6.93 5.70
N GLU A 184 23.83 7.44 5.28
CA GLU A 184 24.02 8.88 5.14
C GLU A 184 22.97 9.47 4.19
N LYS A 185 22.56 10.72 4.44
CA LYS A 185 21.68 11.43 3.51
C LYS A 185 22.38 11.59 2.14
N PRO A 186 21.65 11.46 1.03
CA PRO A 186 22.22 11.71 -0.28
C PRO A 186 22.69 13.18 -0.36
N SER A 187 23.92 13.36 -0.83
CA SER A 187 24.47 14.68 -1.11
C SER A 187 23.92 15.26 -2.41
N GLU A 188 24.07 16.57 -2.63
CA GLU A 188 23.76 17.19 -3.94
C GLU A 188 24.55 16.52 -5.09
N ASN A 189 25.78 16.09 -4.81
CA ASN A 189 26.59 15.38 -5.78
C ASN A 189 26.02 14.01 -6.13
N ASP A 190 25.46 13.29 -5.15
CA ASP A 190 24.79 12.01 -5.40
C ASP A 190 23.60 12.20 -6.35
N TRP A 191 22.75 13.19 -6.08
CA TRP A 191 21.62 13.54 -6.93
C TRP A 191 22.05 13.93 -8.34
N ARG A 192 23.10 14.75 -8.46
CA ARG A 192 23.64 15.15 -9.76
C ARG A 192 24.11 13.95 -10.58
N ILE A 193 24.88 13.03 -9.97
CA ILE A 193 25.37 11.82 -10.65
C ILE A 193 24.20 10.92 -11.06
N PHE A 194 23.22 10.75 -10.17
CA PHE A 194 22.03 9.94 -10.45
C PHE A 194 21.24 10.49 -11.64
N LEU A 195 20.92 11.79 -11.63
CA LEU A 195 20.15 12.46 -12.67
C LEU A 195 20.90 12.52 -14.00
N GLN A 196 22.22 12.73 -13.96
CA GLN A 196 23.06 12.62 -15.15
C GLN A 196 22.99 11.20 -15.74
N GLY A 197 23.15 10.18 -14.91
CA GLY A 197 23.04 8.78 -15.35
C GLY A 197 21.65 8.42 -15.88
N TRP A 198 20.58 9.03 -15.35
CA TRP A 198 19.24 8.87 -15.91
C TRP A 198 19.17 9.43 -17.33
N ARG A 199 19.63 10.67 -17.53
CA ARG A 199 19.66 11.30 -18.86
C ARG A 199 20.52 10.51 -19.84
N GLU A 200 21.68 10.03 -19.42
CA GLU A 200 22.57 9.22 -20.25
C GLU A 200 21.92 7.90 -20.67
N ALA A 201 21.15 7.26 -19.78
CA ALA A 201 20.43 6.03 -20.09
C ALA A 201 19.31 6.23 -21.14
N GLU A 202 18.68 7.41 -21.15
CA GLU A 202 17.65 7.79 -22.13
C GLU A 202 18.24 8.46 -23.39
N GLY A 203 19.55 8.73 -23.40
CA GLY A 203 20.28 9.40 -24.49
C GLY A 203 20.14 10.92 -24.50
N GLU A 204 18.99 11.46 -24.10
CA GLU A 204 18.75 12.90 -23.98
C GLU A 204 17.72 13.23 -22.88
N MET A 205 17.50 14.53 -22.63
CA MET A 205 16.44 14.98 -21.72
C MET A 205 15.09 14.84 -22.43
N THR A 206 14.20 13.98 -21.91
CA THR A 206 12.87 13.77 -22.48
C THR A 206 11.83 14.70 -21.84
N PRO A 207 10.72 15.02 -22.53
CA PRO A 207 9.63 15.82 -21.95
C PRO A 207 9.05 15.22 -20.67
N ALA A 208 8.96 13.89 -20.59
CA ALA A 208 8.50 13.18 -19.39
C ALA A 208 9.48 13.35 -18.21
N MET A 209 10.79 13.30 -18.48
CA MET A 209 11.82 13.56 -17.48
C MET A 209 11.73 15.00 -16.95
N GLU A 210 11.59 15.98 -17.83
CA GLU A 210 11.41 17.39 -17.44
C GLU A 210 10.14 17.59 -16.62
N ALA A 211 9.01 17.03 -17.07
CA ALA A 211 7.75 17.12 -16.36
C ALA A 211 7.85 16.58 -14.94
N TYR A 212 8.49 15.42 -14.76
CA TYR A 212 8.68 14.84 -13.42
C TYR A 212 9.66 15.65 -12.56
N LEU A 213 10.82 16.04 -13.10
CA LEU A 213 11.85 16.78 -12.35
C LEU A 213 11.41 18.18 -11.93
N TRP A 214 10.53 18.82 -12.69
CA TRP A 214 10.00 20.15 -12.38
C TRP A 214 8.65 20.12 -11.67
N SER A 215 8.17 18.93 -11.30
CA SER A 215 6.83 18.77 -10.71
C SER A 215 5.74 19.43 -11.55
N ASN A 216 5.83 19.29 -12.88
CA ASN A 216 4.84 19.82 -13.80
C ASN A 216 3.60 18.91 -13.82
N GLU A 217 2.51 19.41 -13.25
CA GLU A 217 1.23 18.70 -13.12
C GLU A 217 0.24 19.03 -14.24
N GLU A 218 0.60 19.94 -15.15
CA GLU A 218 -0.27 20.36 -16.27
C GLU A 218 -0.51 19.21 -17.27
N ASP A 219 0.45 18.28 -17.37
CA ASP A 219 0.32 17.04 -18.13
C ASP A 219 0.56 15.82 -17.22
N PRO A 220 -0.49 15.27 -16.59
CA PRO A 220 -0.39 14.09 -15.74
C PRO A 220 0.18 12.86 -16.46
N GLY A 221 0.03 12.78 -17.78
CA GLY A 221 0.57 11.69 -18.59
C GLY A 221 2.09 11.73 -18.63
N LEU A 222 2.65 12.88 -19.00
CA LEU A 222 4.11 13.09 -19.00
C LEU A 222 4.70 12.95 -17.60
N TYR A 223 4.03 13.46 -16.56
CA TYR A 223 4.48 13.30 -15.18
C TYR A 223 4.54 11.82 -14.78
N CYS A 224 3.48 11.05 -15.07
CA CYS A 224 3.42 9.62 -14.80
C CYS A 224 4.53 8.84 -15.55
N GLU A 225 4.74 9.14 -16.83
CA GLU A 225 5.82 8.54 -17.62
C GLU A 225 7.19 8.83 -17.03
N GLY A 226 7.42 10.08 -16.59
CA GLY A 226 8.66 10.49 -15.94
C GLY A 226 8.86 9.79 -14.59
N ALA A 227 7.81 9.64 -13.77
CA ALA A 227 7.85 8.90 -12.51
C ALA A 227 8.20 7.41 -12.73
N ILE A 228 7.63 6.79 -13.76
CA ILE A 228 7.97 5.41 -14.18
C ILE A 228 9.45 5.31 -14.59
N GLY A 229 9.94 6.29 -15.37
CA GLY A 229 11.34 6.38 -15.77
C GLY A 229 12.29 6.52 -14.57
N PHE A 230 11.96 7.42 -13.64
CA PHE A 230 12.71 7.64 -12.41
C PHE A 230 12.79 6.37 -11.57
N ALA A 231 11.65 5.70 -11.32
CA ALA A 231 11.62 4.46 -10.55
C ALA A 231 12.44 3.34 -11.22
N ARG A 232 12.37 3.19 -12.56
CA ARG A 232 13.23 2.25 -13.31
C ARG A 232 14.71 2.54 -13.10
N ARG A 233 15.11 3.82 -13.21
CA ARG A 233 16.51 4.22 -13.01
C ARG A 233 16.97 3.97 -11.59
N LEU A 234 16.12 4.26 -10.60
CA LEU A 234 16.40 4.05 -9.18
C LEU A 234 16.61 2.57 -8.87
N ILE A 235 15.77 1.69 -9.40
CA ILE A 235 15.91 0.24 -9.25
C ILE A 235 17.21 -0.27 -9.91
N ALA A 236 17.57 0.31 -11.06
CA ALA A 236 18.78 -0.08 -11.80
C ALA A 236 20.08 0.43 -11.18
N ASP A 237 20.04 1.44 -10.30
CA ASP A 237 21.24 2.02 -9.69
C ASP A 237 21.81 1.12 -8.58
N THR A 238 22.99 0.55 -8.83
CA THR A 238 23.72 -0.30 -7.88
C THR A 238 24.85 0.42 -7.17
N THR A 239 25.04 1.71 -7.42
CA THR A 239 26.11 2.50 -6.80
C THR A 239 25.79 2.81 -5.33
N PRO A 240 26.81 3.08 -4.48
CA PRO A 240 26.58 3.55 -3.12
C PRO A 240 25.76 4.84 -3.03
N SER A 241 25.95 5.76 -3.99
CA SER A 241 25.14 6.98 -4.13
C SER A 241 23.68 6.66 -4.43
N GLY A 242 23.43 5.73 -5.36
CA GLY A 242 22.09 5.24 -5.68
C GLY A 242 21.39 4.59 -4.48
N LEU A 243 22.12 3.89 -3.62
CA LEU A 243 21.56 3.30 -2.40
C LEU A 243 21.12 4.37 -1.38
N ARG A 244 21.90 5.43 -1.19
CA ARG A 244 21.49 6.57 -0.34
C ARG A 244 20.22 7.24 -0.85
N ILE A 245 20.15 7.45 -2.17
CA ILE A 245 18.97 8.01 -2.83
C ILE A 245 17.77 7.07 -2.68
N LEU A 246 17.96 5.77 -2.89
CA LEU A 246 16.93 4.76 -2.73
C LEU A 246 16.34 4.79 -1.31
N ALA A 247 17.20 4.81 -0.28
CA ALA A 247 16.76 4.87 1.10
C ALA A 247 15.99 6.16 1.42
N ASP A 248 16.50 7.32 0.99
CA ASP A 248 15.89 8.62 1.27
C ASP A 248 14.57 8.82 0.52
N TYR A 249 14.54 8.50 -0.78
CA TYR A 249 13.36 8.59 -1.63
C TYR A 249 12.26 7.62 -1.17
N THR A 250 12.59 6.36 -0.90
CA THR A 250 11.59 5.36 -0.47
C THR A 250 10.98 5.73 0.88
N ALA A 251 11.80 6.22 1.82
CA ALA A 251 11.30 6.68 3.12
C ALA A 251 10.38 7.90 2.99
N SER A 252 10.60 8.77 1.99
CA SER A 252 9.71 9.91 1.74
C SER A 252 8.32 9.50 1.26
N LEU A 253 8.19 8.35 0.58
CA LEU A 253 6.93 7.80 0.07
C LEU A 253 6.16 6.99 1.11
N ALA A 254 6.82 6.56 2.18
CA ALA A 254 6.21 5.80 3.27
C ALA A 254 5.48 6.69 4.30
N ARG A 255 5.71 8.01 4.25
CA ARG A 255 5.08 9.03 5.09
C ARG A 255 3.83 9.59 4.41
#